data_AF-A0A3G2T9V2-F1
#
_entry.id   AF-A0A3G2T9V2-F1
#
_cell.length_a   1.000
_cell.length_b   1.000
_cell.length_c   1.000
_cell.angle_alpha   90.00
_cell.angle_beta   90.00
_cell.angle_gamma   90.00
#
_symmetry.space_group_name_H-M   'P 1'
#
loop_
_entity.id
_entity.type
_entity.pdbx_description
1 polymer ?
#
loop_
_entity_poly.entity_id
_entity_poly.type
_entity_poly.pdbx_seq_one_letter_code
_entity_poly.pdbx_strand_id
1 'polypeptide(L)'
;MEMAEIDEPIRETYYKGNEKFDEVSPKYALMSSHAGRRTFICNALALGIPPQVVMKWTGHSDYSAMKPYIDIADQTKINAMAKFNML
;
A
#
# COMPACT_ATOMS: atom_id res chain seq x y z
N MET A 1 -11.55 10.38 7.59
CA MET A 1 -11.77 9.20 6.74
C MET A 1 -13.06 8.48 7.07
N GLU A 2 -13.56 8.59 8.30
CA GLU A 2 -14.92 8.17 8.69
C GLU A 2 -16.01 8.70 7.75
N MET A 3 -16.04 10.01 7.46
CA MET A 3 -17.00 10.59 6.50
C MET A 3 -16.78 10.17 5.03
N ALA A 4 -15.70 9.44 4.73
CA ALA A 4 -15.43 8.91 3.40
C ALA A 4 -15.85 7.43 3.29
N GLU A 5 -16.61 6.92 4.27
CA GLU A 5 -17.16 5.55 4.29
C GLU A 5 -16.07 4.46 4.18
N ILE A 6 -14.89 4.73 4.77
CA ILE A 6 -13.77 3.76 4.85
C ILE A 6 -13.85 3.02 6.19
N ASP A 7 -14.96 2.33 6.43
CA ASP A 7 -15.32 1.75 7.73
C ASP A 7 -15.22 0.22 7.81
N GLU A 8 -14.72 -0.42 6.75
CA GLU A 8 -14.45 -1.87 6.70
C GLU A 8 -13.78 -2.37 8.00
N PRO A 9 -14.34 -3.37 8.70
CA PRO A 9 -13.77 -3.86 9.94
C PRO A 9 -12.49 -4.66 9.67
N ILE A 10 -11.38 -4.22 10.26
CA ILE A 10 -10.08 -4.88 10.16
C ILE A 10 -9.78 -5.56 11.50
N ARG A 11 -9.40 -6.84 11.45
CA ARG A 11 -8.93 -7.59 12.61
C ARG A 11 -7.41 -7.59 12.66
N GLU A 12 -6.84 -7.11 13.75
CA GLU A 12 -5.41 -7.19 14.05
C GLU A 12 -5.17 -8.22 15.15
N THR A 13 -4.33 -9.20 14.84
CA THR A 13 -3.91 -10.24 15.79
C THR A 13 -2.46 -10.00 16.15
N TYR A 14 -2.16 -9.82 17.44
CA TYR A 14 -0.80 -9.63 17.93
C TYR A 14 -0.59 -10.31 19.29
N TYR A 15 0.67 -10.50 19.68
CA TYR A 15 1.03 -11.13 20.96
C TYR A 15 1.73 -10.13 21.86
N LYS A 16 1.39 -10.12 23.15
CA LYS A 16 2.17 -9.45 24.20
C LYS A 16 2.58 -10.52 25.21
N GLY A 17 3.87 -10.87 25.21
CA GLY A 17 4.36 -12.05 25.94
C GLY A 17 3.76 -13.34 25.38
N ASN A 18 3.18 -14.17 26.25
CA ASN A 18 2.50 -15.42 25.88
C ASN A 18 1.00 -15.24 25.61
N GLU A 19 0.47 -14.01 25.74
CA GLU A 19 -0.94 -13.73 25.54
C GLU A 19 -1.21 -13.21 24.12
N LYS A 20 -2.26 -13.77 23.50
CA LYS A 20 -2.76 -13.39 22.19
C LYS A 20 -3.87 -12.35 22.33
N PHE A 21 -3.76 -11.26 21.59
CA PHE A 21 -4.76 -10.19 21.50
C PHE A 21 -5.33 -10.18 20.09
N ASP A 22 -6.66 -10.13 20.00
CA ASP A 22 -7.41 -9.99 18.75
C ASP A 22 -8.28 -8.74 18.88
N GLU A 23 -7.90 -7.66 18.20
CA GLU A 23 -8.64 -6.39 18.19
C GLU A 23 -9.33 -6.19 16.85
N VAL A 24 -10.52 -5.60 16.86
CA VAL A 24 -11.26 -5.24 15.64
C VAL A 24 -11.49 -3.74 15.65
N SER A 25 -11.02 -3.07 14.62
CA SER A 25 -11.16 -1.63 14.44
C SER A 25 -11.63 -1.31 13.02
N PRO A 26 -12.35 -0.20 12.81
CA PRO A 26 -12.71 0.21 11.46
C PRO A 26 -11.46 0.68 10.71
N LYS A 27 -11.38 0.42 9.41
CA LYS A 27 -10.19 0.69 8.57
C LYS A 27 -9.68 2.12 8.66
N TYR A 28 -10.59 3.10 8.75
CA TYR A 28 -10.19 4.50 8.91
C TYR A 28 -9.36 4.77 10.18
N ALA A 29 -9.53 3.97 11.24
CA ALA A 29 -8.79 4.12 12.49
C ALA A 29 -7.33 3.64 12.35
N LEU A 30 -7.04 2.78 11.38
CA LEU A 30 -5.71 2.25 11.09
C LEU A 30 -4.93 3.08 10.07
N MET A 31 -5.59 4.07 9.45
CA MET A 31 -4.98 4.89 8.41
C MET A 31 -4.18 6.05 9.01
N SER A 32 -2.95 6.21 8.53
CA SER A 32 -2.05 7.30 8.91
C SER A 32 -1.51 8.04 7.69
N SER A 33 -0.80 9.15 7.91
CA SER A 33 -0.07 9.85 6.85
C SER A 33 0.91 8.94 6.10
N HIS A 34 1.48 7.95 6.80
CA HIS A 34 2.37 6.97 6.20
C HIS A 34 1.63 6.07 5.19
N ALA A 35 0.39 5.67 5.47
CA ALA A 35 -0.45 4.94 4.51
C ALA A 35 -0.67 5.78 3.24
N GLY A 36 -0.99 7.06 3.40
CA GLY A 36 -1.14 8.00 2.28
C GLY A 36 0.12 8.12 1.41
N ARG A 37 1.30 8.25 2.04
CA ARG A 37 2.59 8.26 1.32
C ARG A 37 2.81 6.99 0.49
N ARG A 38 2.52 5.81 1.06
CA ARG A 38 2.67 4.53 0.34
C ARG A 38 1.70 4.46 -0.84
N THR A 39 0.44 4.84 -0.66
CA THR A 39 -0.56 4.90 -1.73
C THR A 39 -0.13 5.84 -2.86
N PHE A 40 0.38 7.02 -2.53
CA PHE A 40 0.89 7.97 -3.53
C PHE A 40 1.99 7.36 -4.39
N ILE A 41 2.98 6.70 -3.77
CA ILE A 41 4.10 6.08 -4.48
C ILE A 41 3.61 4.98 -5.42
N CYS A 42 2.79 4.05 -4.93
CA CYS A 42 2.27 2.95 -5.75
C CYS A 42 1.47 3.47 -6.96
N ASN A 43 0.61 4.46 -6.76
CA ASN A 43 -0.19 5.04 -7.84
C ASN A 43 0.69 5.76 -8.87
N ALA A 44 1.68 6.54 -8.44
CA ALA A 44 2.61 7.21 -9.34
C ALA A 44 3.37 6.21 -10.23
N LEU A 45 3.85 5.12 -9.64
CA LEU A 45 4.55 4.05 -10.38
C LEU A 45 3.62 3.29 -11.32
N ALA A 46 2.39 3.00 -10.89
CA ALA A 46 1.37 2.36 -11.74
C ALA A 46 0.98 3.23 -12.96
N LEU A 47 1.00 4.56 -12.79
CA LEU A 47 0.83 5.53 -13.88
C LEU A 47 2.06 5.67 -14.79
N GLY A 48 3.13 4.91 -14.53
CA GLY A 48 4.35 4.91 -15.36
C GLY A 48 5.33 6.03 -15.05
N ILE A 49 5.15 6.77 -13.94
CA ILE A 49 6.12 7.80 -13.54
C ILE A 49 7.43 7.10 -13.12
N PRO A 50 8.60 7.53 -13.65
CA PRO A 50 9.87 6.88 -13.34
C PRO A 50 10.20 6.89 -11.84
N PRO A 51 10.72 5.79 -11.26
CA PRO A 51 11.04 5.72 -9.83
C PRO A 51 11.94 6.85 -9.34
N GLN A 52 12.92 7.26 -10.16
CA GLN A 52 13.83 8.39 -9.89
C GLN A 52 13.09 9.70 -9.59
N VAL A 53 11.97 9.96 -10.26
CA VAL A 53 11.15 11.16 -10.07
C VAL A 53 10.36 11.04 -8.77
N VAL A 54 9.72 9.89 -8.55
CA VAL A 54 8.94 9.62 -7.33
C VAL A 54 9.84 9.65 -6.08
N MET A 55 11.07 9.16 -6.18
CA MET A 55 12.08 9.23 -5.12
C MET A 55 12.38 10.67 -4.70
N LYS A 56 12.54 11.59 -5.66
CA LYS A 56 12.75 13.02 -5.37
C LYS A 56 11.56 13.64 -4.63
N TRP A 57 10.33 13.31 -5.02
CA TRP A 57 9.13 13.82 -4.34
C TRP A 57 8.95 13.27 -2.93
N THR A 58 9.39 12.03 -2.70
CA THR A 58 9.16 11.32 -1.44
C THR A 58 10.38 11.31 -0.52
N GLY A 59 11.50 11.87 -0.96
CA GLY A 59 12.73 11.94 -0.16
C GLY A 59 13.39 10.59 0.08
N HIS A 60 13.23 9.62 -0.83
CA HIS A 60 14.01 8.38 -0.78
C HIS A 60 15.37 8.62 -1.42
N SER A 61 16.45 8.42 -0.64
CA SER A 61 17.82 8.46 -1.13
C SER A 61 18.30 7.12 -1.68
N ASP A 62 17.78 6.02 -1.14
CA ASP A 62 18.14 4.67 -1.53
C ASP A 62 17.09 4.06 -2.47
N TYR A 63 17.54 3.52 -3.60
CA TYR A 63 16.70 2.81 -4.55
C TYR A 63 16.15 1.51 -3.96
N SER A 64 16.89 0.86 -3.05
CA SER A 64 16.43 -0.37 -2.40
C SER A 64 15.12 -0.16 -1.65
N ALA A 65 14.92 1.03 -1.06
CA ALA A 65 13.69 1.42 -0.38
C ALA A 65 12.48 1.55 -1.32
N MET A 66 12.70 1.69 -2.63
CA MET A 66 11.64 1.75 -3.64
C MET A 66 11.15 0.38 -4.08
N LYS A 67 11.95 -0.67 -3.88
CA LYS A 67 11.68 -2.02 -4.38
C LYS A 67 10.28 -2.55 -4.03
N PRO A 68 9.79 -2.42 -2.77
CA PRO A 68 8.45 -2.91 -2.43
C PRO A 68 7.33 -2.25 -3.25
N TYR A 69 7.49 -0.98 -3.64
CA TYR A 69 6.47 -0.26 -4.42
C TYR A 69 6.54 -0.59 -5.91
N ILE A 70 7.76 -0.79 -6.44
CA ILE A 70 7.97 -1.21 -7.83
C ILE A 70 7.38 -2.60 -8.04
N ASP A 71 7.66 -3.55 -7.14
CA ASP A 71 7.17 -4.91 -7.23
C ASP A 71 5.61 -4.95 -7.23
N ILE A 72 4.94 -4.06 -6.46
CA ILE A 72 3.47 -3.91 -6.48
C ILE A 72 2.97 -3.38 -7.83
N ALA A 73 3.62 -2.35 -8.37
CA ALA A 73 3.22 -1.77 -9.66
C ALA A 73 3.38 -2.78 -10.80
N ASP A 74 4.45 -3.58 -10.78
CA ASP A 74 4.69 -4.63 -11.77
C ASP A 74 3.69 -5.78 -11.64
N GLN A 75 3.39 -6.22 -10.41
CA GLN A 75 2.33 -7.21 -10.18
C GLN A 75 0.97 -6.71 -10.69
N THR A 76 0.67 -5.43 -10.51
CA THR A 76 -0.57 -4.82 -11.01
C THR A 76 -0.65 -4.87 -12.54
N LYS A 77 0.46 -4.58 -13.24
CA LYS A 77 0.56 -4.69 -14.71
C LYS A 77 0.39 -6.14 -15.17
N ILE A 78 1.05 -7.09 -14.51
CA ILE A 78 0.93 -8.53 -14.81
C ILE A 78 -0.53 -8.99 -14.67
N ASN A 79 -1.18 -8.62 -13.56
CA ASN A 79 -2.58 -8.96 -13.32
C ASN A 79 -3.52 -8.33 -14.37
N ALA A 80 -3.22 -7.12 -14.84
CA ALA A 80 -3.97 -6.48 -15.92
C ALA A 80 -3.81 -7.24 -17.24
N MET A 81 -2.59 -7.67 -17.58
CA MET A 81 -2.34 -8.48 -18.79
C MET A 81 -2.97 -9.87 -18.72
N ALA A 82 -3.00 -10.49 -17.54
CA ALA A 82 -3.61 -11.81 -17.37
C ALA A 82 -5.12 -11.83 -17.71
N LYS A 83 -5.81 -10.68 -17.65
CA LYS A 83 -7.23 -10.57 -18.04
C LYS A 83 -7.47 -10.88 -19.52
N PHE A 84 -6.48 -10.69 -20.39
CA PHE A 84 -6.58 -11.07 -21.80
C PHE A 84 -6.66 -12.59 -22.00
N ASN A 85 -6.16 -13.39 -21.06
CA ASN A 85 -6.24 -14.85 -21.14
C ASN A 85 -7.67 -15.40 -20.87
N MET A 86 -8.58 -14.54 -20.42
CA MET A 86 -9.98 -14.88 -20.15
C MET A 86 -10.93 -14.46 -21.29
N LEU A 87 -10.38 -13.91 -22.38
CA LEU A 87 -11.06 -13.63 -23.64
C LEU A 87 -10.88 -14.80 -24.60
#